data_AF-A0A919R9K5-F1
#
_entry.id   AF-A0A919R9K5-F1
#
_cell.length_a   1.000
_cell.length_b   1.000
_cell.length_c   1.000
_cell.angle_alpha   90.00
_cell.angle_beta   90.00
_cell.angle_gamma   90.00
#
_symmetry.space_group_name_H-M   'P 1'
#
loop_
_entity.id
_entity.type
_entity.pdbx_description
1 polymer ?
#
loop_
_entity_poly.entity_id
_entity_poly.type
_entity_poly.pdbx_seq_one_letter_code
_entity_poly.pdbx_strand_id
1 'polypeptide(L)'
;MAPDFTTLTANAVDWAKQHLGSPDYALACLGFVEDAYEQSNSVEIFGGDYATESAEIYNARANSGVPPIGTFVFYDCSGPLSGEHKNWGHVGLSLGDGQVIHAWDEVRIDHYLDVERLEPDQGWDSPAYSGWVPVQRVFEGHRPREWSAEDDQD
;
A
#
# COMPACT_ATOMS: atom_id res chain seq x y z
N MET A 1 15.71 -19.97 5.63
CA MET A 1 16.07 -18.85 6.53
C MET A 1 14.87 -17.95 6.61
N ALA A 2 14.53 -17.41 7.78
CA ALA A 2 13.47 -16.41 7.86
C ALA A 2 13.95 -15.14 7.13
N PRO A 3 13.05 -14.42 6.42
CA PRO A 3 13.41 -13.17 5.76
C PRO A 3 13.90 -12.12 6.76
N ASP A 4 14.89 -11.32 6.35
CA ASP A 4 15.32 -10.15 7.12
C ASP A 4 14.40 -8.97 6.82
N PHE A 5 13.34 -8.86 7.63
CA PHE A 5 12.34 -7.80 7.48
C PHE A 5 12.90 -6.38 7.63
N THR A 6 14.07 -6.21 8.26
CA THR A 6 14.72 -4.89 8.35
C THR A 6 15.23 -4.47 6.98
N THR A 7 15.96 -5.37 6.31
CA THR A 7 16.48 -5.13 4.96
C THR A 7 15.35 -4.97 3.95
N LEU A 8 14.33 -5.86 3.99
CA LEU A 8 13.18 -5.79 3.09
C LEU A 8 12.44 -4.44 3.20
N THR A 9 12.24 -3.99 4.44
CA THR A 9 11.58 -2.70 4.72
C THR A 9 12.42 -1.53 4.25
N ALA A 10 13.73 -1.55 4.49
CA ALA A 10 14.63 -0.50 4.03
C ALA A 10 14.60 -0.36 2.51
N ASN A 11 14.70 -1.48 1.79
CA ASN A 11 14.63 -1.52 0.33
C ASN A 11 13.30 -0.96 -0.19
N ALA A 12 12.17 -1.36 0.40
CA ALA A 12 10.86 -0.88 -0.01
C ALA A 12 10.66 0.61 0.24
N VAL A 13 11.12 1.10 1.40
CA VAL A 13 11.08 2.53 1.72
C VAL A 13 11.94 3.34 0.76
N ASP A 14 13.14 2.87 0.44
CA ASP A 14 14.03 3.56 -0.50
C ASP A 14 13.47 3.54 -1.93
N TRP A 15 12.85 2.44 -2.35
CA TRP A 15 12.16 2.36 -3.64
C TRP A 15 10.97 3.32 -3.70
N ALA A 16 10.12 3.33 -2.67
CA ALA A 16 8.94 4.19 -2.63
C ALA A 16 9.33 5.68 -2.68
N LYS A 17 10.38 6.07 -1.96
CA LYS A 17 10.90 7.45 -1.96
C LYS A 17 11.45 7.89 -3.32
N GLN A 18 11.98 6.98 -4.14
CA GLN A 18 12.42 7.30 -5.50
C GLN A 18 11.28 7.68 -6.44
N HIS A 19 10.05 7.29 -6.10
CA HIS A 19 8.84 7.59 -6.86
C HIS A 19 8.09 8.83 -6.35
N LEU A 20 8.60 9.51 -5.32
CA LEU A 20 7.94 10.68 -4.74
C LEU A 20 7.69 11.78 -5.80
N GLY A 21 6.44 12.24 -5.91
CA GLY A 21 5.97 13.20 -6.90
C GLY A 21 5.65 12.59 -8.27
N SER A 22 5.76 11.26 -8.44
CA SER A 22 5.37 10.61 -9.69
C SER A 22 3.85 10.43 -9.77
N PRO A 23 3.21 10.74 -10.92
CA PRO A 23 1.82 10.40 -11.18
C PRO A 23 1.62 8.99 -11.74
N ASP A 24 2.70 8.21 -11.96
CA ASP A 24 2.62 6.91 -12.66
C ASP A 24 1.75 5.88 -11.94
N TYR A 25 1.58 6.04 -10.62
CA TYR A 25 0.72 5.20 -9.76
C TYR A 25 -0.60 5.88 -9.39
N ALA A 26 -1.03 6.94 -10.10
CA ALA A 26 -2.30 7.60 -9.82
C ALA A 26 -3.45 6.57 -9.82
N LEU A 27 -4.26 6.59 -8.76
CA LEU A 27 -5.36 5.65 -8.52
C LEU A 27 -4.95 4.17 -8.31
N ALA A 28 -3.64 3.85 -8.29
CA ALA A 28 -3.11 2.49 -8.14
C ALA A 28 -2.40 2.28 -6.79
N CYS A 29 -3.03 2.72 -5.68
CA CYS A 29 -2.42 2.73 -4.35
C CYS A 29 -1.93 1.35 -3.85
N LEU A 30 -2.69 0.28 -4.13
CA LEU A 30 -2.30 -1.08 -3.75
C LEU A 30 -1.09 -1.56 -4.57
N GLY A 31 -1.16 -1.42 -5.89
CA GLY A 31 -0.06 -1.77 -6.78
C GLY A 31 1.24 -1.03 -6.41
N PHE A 32 1.14 0.25 -6.04
CA PHE A 32 2.30 1.03 -5.58
C PHE A 32 2.99 0.43 -4.35
N VAL A 33 2.23 0.10 -3.30
CA VAL A 33 2.82 -0.42 -2.05
C VAL A 33 3.28 -1.88 -2.21
N GLU A 34 2.64 -2.64 -3.09
CA GLU A 34 3.07 -3.99 -3.44
C GLU A 34 4.36 -3.95 -4.25
N ASP A 35 4.43 -3.17 -5.34
CA ASP A 35 5.64 -2.97 -6.13
C ASP A 35 6.81 -2.47 -5.29
N ALA A 36 6.56 -1.58 -4.31
CA ALA A 36 7.60 -1.14 -3.40
C ALA A 36 8.30 -2.31 -2.70
N TYR A 37 7.56 -3.32 -2.26
CA TYR A 37 8.15 -4.52 -1.69
C TYR A 37 8.64 -5.51 -2.74
N GLU A 38 7.87 -5.76 -3.78
CA GLU A 38 8.14 -6.79 -4.78
C GLU A 38 9.35 -6.44 -5.65
N GLN A 39 9.38 -5.23 -6.20
CA GLN A 39 10.43 -4.78 -7.11
C GLN A 39 11.76 -4.60 -6.39
N SER A 40 11.73 -4.02 -5.18
CA SER A 40 12.95 -3.75 -4.42
C SER A 40 13.58 -5.00 -3.81
N ASN A 41 12.83 -6.11 -3.70
CA ASN A 41 13.28 -7.34 -3.06
C ASN A 41 13.23 -8.57 -3.96
N SER A 42 12.77 -8.45 -5.21
CA SER A 42 12.58 -9.56 -6.16
C SER A 42 11.71 -10.69 -5.57
N VAL A 43 10.58 -10.30 -4.98
CA VAL A 43 9.59 -11.21 -4.38
C VAL A 43 8.22 -10.93 -4.96
N GLU A 44 7.32 -11.87 -4.76
CA GLU A 44 5.88 -11.72 -5.00
C GLU A 44 5.18 -11.91 -3.65
N ILE A 45 4.38 -10.93 -3.27
CA ILE A 45 3.52 -10.94 -2.08
C ILE A 45 2.07 -11.17 -2.50
N PHE A 46 1.24 -11.66 -1.60
CA PHE A 46 -0.12 -12.07 -1.94
C PHE A 46 -1.14 -11.26 -1.14
N GLY A 47 -1.97 -10.50 -1.84
CA GLY A 47 -3.06 -9.68 -1.32
C GLY A 47 -4.40 -9.98 -2.00
N GLY A 48 -5.35 -9.06 -1.86
CA GLY A 48 -6.59 -9.02 -2.64
C GLY A 48 -6.44 -8.17 -3.91
N ASP A 49 -7.52 -8.03 -4.67
CA ASP A 49 -7.52 -7.26 -5.92
C ASP A 49 -7.57 -5.73 -5.67
N TYR A 50 -7.94 -5.31 -4.46
CA TYR A 50 -8.04 -3.90 -4.04
C TYR A 50 -7.76 -3.73 -2.54
N ALA A 51 -7.52 -2.49 -2.12
CA ALA A 51 -6.99 -2.18 -0.79
C ALA A 51 -7.88 -2.70 0.36
N THR A 52 -9.21 -2.56 0.28
CA THR A 52 -10.12 -3.08 1.31
C THR A 52 -10.05 -4.61 1.43
N GLU A 53 -10.01 -5.33 0.31
CA GLU A 53 -9.91 -6.80 0.34
C GLU A 53 -8.57 -7.25 0.93
N SER A 54 -7.46 -6.61 0.55
CA SER A 54 -6.15 -6.83 1.18
C SER A 54 -6.19 -6.55 2.68
N ALA A 55 -6.85 -5.48 3.12
CA ALA A 55 -7.00 -5.16 4.54
C ALA A 55 -7.75 -6.27 5.31
N GLU A 56 -8.76 -6.88 4.69
CA GLU A 56 -9.52 -8.00 5.27
C GLU A 56 -8.69 -9.28 5.35
N ILE A 57 -8.01 -9.65 4.26
CA ILE A 57 -7.11 -10.82 4.19
C ILE A 57 -6.00 -10.71 5.26
N TYR A 58 -5.47 -9.51 5.43
CA TYR A 58 -4.41 -9.23 6.41
C TYR A 58 -4.92 -8.97 7.82
N ASN A 59 -6.22 -8.81 8.02
CA ASN A 59 -6.84 -8.43 9.29
C ASN A 59 -6.26 -7.11 9.86
N ALA A 60 -6.14 -6.09 9.01
CA ALA A 60 -5.52 -4.80 9.35
C ALA A 60 -6.18 -4.11 10.56
N ARG A 61 -7.50 -4.26 10.71
CA ARG A 61 -8.28 -3.67 11.83
C ARG A 61 -7.85 -4.18 13.21
N ALA A 62 -7.09 -5.27 13.28
CA ALA A 62 -6.54 -5.77 14.54
C ALA A 62 -5.45 -4.85 15.12
N ASN A 63 -4.84 -4.00 14.30
CA ASN A 63 -3.85 -3.03 14.75
C ASN A 63 -4.34 -1.60 14.53
N SER A 64 -4.05 -0.74 15.50
CA SER A 64 -4.43 0.67 15.50
C SER A 64 -3.30 1.53 16.08
N GLY A 65 -3.52 2.83 16.16
CA GLY A 65 -2.51 3.78 16.61
C GLY A 65 -1.50 4.13 15.52
N VAL A 66 -0.32 4.60 15.92
CA VAL A 66 0.73 5.05 15.01
C VAL A 66 1.37 3.84 14.32
N PRO A 67 1.36 3.77 12.98
CA PRO A 67 1.90 2.63 12.25
C PRO A 67 3.44 2.57 12.36
N PRO A 68 4.03 1.41 12.68
CA PRO A 68 5.48 1.20 12.60
C PRO A 68 6.01 1.36 11.16
N ILE A 69 7.31 1.61 11.00
CA ILE A 69 7.93 1.64 9.67
C ILE A 69 7.74 0.30 8.93
N GLY A 70 7.46 0.36 7.63
CA GLY A 70 7.28 -0.81 6.76
C GLY A 70 5.91 -1.48 6.84
N THR A 71 4.96 -0.97 7.63
CA THR A 71 3.61 -1.53 7.63
C THR A 71 2.78 -0.97 6.49
N PHE A 72 1.89 -1.76 5.91
CA PHE A 72 0.80 -1.20 5.10
C PHE A 72 -0.24 -0.58 6.03
N VAL A 73 -0.73 0.60 5.65
CA VAL A 73 -1.67 1.42 6.40
C VAL A 73 -2.91 1.58 5.55
N PHE A 74 -4.05 1.10 6.04
CA PHE A 74 -5.28 0.99 5.27
C PHE A 74 -6.32 2.02 5.70
N TYR A 75 -7.13 2.41 4.75
CA TYR A 75 -8.26 3.31 4.92
C TYR A 75 -9.46 2.76 4.15
N ASP A 76 -10.64 2.87 4.75
CA ASP A 76 -11.92 2.68 4.06
C ASP A 76 -12.13 3.88 3.15
N CYS A 77 -12.42 3.65 1.87
CA CYS A 77 -12.63 4.68 0.87
C CYS A 77 -13.63 4.14 -0.16
N SER A 78 -14.87 4.63 -0.10
CA SER A 78 -15.94 4.17 -0.98
C SER A 78 -16.15 5.11 -2.14
N GLY A 79 -16.49 4.56 -3.30
CA GLY A 79 -16.75 5.38 -4.48
C GLY A 79 -17.07 4.55 -5.71
N PRO A 80 -17.39 5.22 -6.83
CA PRO A 80 -17.67 4.58 -8.09
C PRO A 80 -16.39 4.18 -8.82
N LEU A 81 -16.27 2.89 -9.18
CA LEU A 81 -15.24 2.39 -10.09
C LEU A 81 -15.84 1.29 -10.98
N SER A 82 -15.60 1.35 -12.28
CA SER A 82 -16.09 0.36 -13.26
C SER A 82 -17.60 0.06 -13.18
N GLY A 83 -18.42 1.06 -12.82
CA GLY A 83 -19.87 0.93 -12.72
C GLY A 83 -20.39 0.34 -11.41
N GLU A 84 -19.50 -0.01 -10.47
CA GLU A 84 -19.84 -0.46 -9.12
C GLU A 84 -19.51 0.64 -8.11
N HIS A 85 -20.39 0.83 -7.12
CA HIS A 85 -20.11 1.68 -5.96
C HIS A 85 -19.90 0.79 -4.74
N LYS A 86 -18.68 0.78 -4.19
CA LYS A 86 -18.35 0.05 -2.96
C LYS A 86 -17.10 0.64 -2.30
N ASN A 87 -16.71 0.07 -1.17
CA ASN A 87 -15.46 0.36 -0.47
C ASN A 87 -14.27 -0.31 -1.17
N TRP A 88 -13.61 0.41 -2.07
CA TRP A 88 -12.36 -0.04 -2.72
C TRP A 88 -11.15 0.12 -1.79
N GLY A 89 -11.24 1.07 -0.87
CA GLY A 89 -10.22 1.36 0.13
C GLY A 89 -9.09 2.20 -0.43
N HIS A 90 -8.16 2.53 0.46
CA HIS A 90 -6.90 3.18 0.14
C HIS A 90 -5.79 2.60 1.01
N VAL A 91 -4.56 2.57 0.51
CA VAL A 91 -3.42 2.03 1.25
C VAL A 91 -2.16 2.86 1.03
N GLY A 92 -1.31 2.89 2.06
CA GLY A 92 0.02 3.49 1.99
C GLY A 92 1.07 2.67 2.75
N LEU A 93 2.34 2.95 2.47
CA LEU A 93 3.48 2.36 3.16
C LEU A 93 3.95 3.30 4.28
N SER A 94 3.98 2.81 5.51
CA SER A 94 4.47 3.60 6.64
C SER A 94 5.98 3.83 6.56
N LEU A 95 6.39 5.07 6.69
CA LEU A 95 7.80 5.49 6.82
C LEU A 95 8.24 5.55 8.29
N GLY A 96 7.35 5.22 9.24
CA GLY A 96 7.55 5.45 10.67
C GLY A 96 7.16 6.86 11.09
N ASP A 97 7.14 7.11 12.41
CA ASP A 97 6.84 8.41 13.02
C ASP A 97 5.54 9.07 12.50
N GLY A 98 4.55 8.25 12.16
CA GLY A 98 3.24 8.69 11.65
C GLY A 98 3.24 9.16 10.19
N GLN A 99 4.36 9.06 9.47
CA GLN A 99 4.44 9.40 8.05
C GLN A 99 4.09 8.19 7.18
N VAL A 100 3.31 8.40 6.13
CA VAL A 100 2.90 7.37 5.17
C VAL A 100 3.16 7.88 3.77
N ILE A 101 3.87 7.10 2.95
CA ILE A 101 3.99 7.34 1.51
C ILE A 101 2.92 6.54 0.78
N HIS A 102 2.18 7.17 -0.12
CA HIS A 102 1.08 6.53 -0.85
C HIS A 102 0.86 7.21 -2.19
N ALA A 103 0.22 6.49 -3.11
CA ALA A 103 -0.22 7.04 -4.39
C ALA A 103 -1.68 7.49 -4.29
N TRP A 104 -1.94 8.77 -4.58
CA TRP A 104 -3.29 9.34 -4.65
C TRP A 104 -3.55 9.86 -6.07
N ASP A 105 -3.31 11.15 -6.28
CA ASP A 105 -3.14 11.79 -7.60
C ASP A 105 -1.68 11.74 -8.07
N GLU A 106 -0.75 11.83 -7.12
CA GLU A 106 0.67 11.56 -7.25
C GLU A 106 1.14 10.73 -6.05
N VAL A 107 2.35 10.18 -6.14
CA VAL A 107 3.02 9.61 -4.97
C VAL A 107 3.42 10.74 -4.03
N ARG A 108 2.91 10.71 -2.80
CA ARG A 108 3.07 11.77 -1.81
C ARG A 108 3.26 11.21 -0.42
N ILE A 109 3.70 12.07 0.50
CA ILE A 109 3.87 11.74 1.90
C ILE A 109 2.94 12.62 2.71
N ASP A 110 2.08 11.99 3.51
CA ASP A 110 1.19 12.66 4.44
C ASP A 110 1.31 12.00 5.82
N HIS A 111 0.88 12.70 6.86
CA HIS A 111 0.68 12.06 8.15
C HIS A 111 -0.50 11.09 8.05
N TYR A 112 -0.43 9.92 8.69
CA TYR A 112 -1.43 8.86 8.49
C TYR A 112 -2.88 9.30 8.82
N LEU A 113 -3.09 10.23 9.75
CA LEU A 113 -4.42 10.82 10.01
C LEU A 113 -4.77 12.00 9.10
N ASP A 114 -3.80 12.62 8.45
CA ASP A 114 -4.07 13.72 7.51
C ASP A 114 -4.55 13.19 6.16
N VAL A 115 -4.29 11.91 5.85
CA VAL A 115 -4.88 11.19 4.71
C VAL A 115 -6.41 11.25 4.72
N GLU A 116 -7.04 11.22 5.91
CA GLU A 116 -8.50 11.34 6.05
C GLU A 116 -9.06 12.70 5.61
N ARG A 117 -8.18 13.68 5.39
CA ARG A 117 -8.53 15.06 5.00
C ARG A 117 -8.21 15.37 3.54
N LEU A 118 -7.68 14.40 2.80
CA LEU A 118 -7.46 14.56 1.37
C LEU A 118 -8.80 14.78 0.66
N GLU A 119 -8.77 15.65 -0.34
CA GLU A 119 -9.94 15.89 -1.19
C GLU A 119 -10.11 14.70 -2.13
N PRO A 120 -11.22 13.96 -2.04
CA PRO A 120 -11.49 12.85 -2.94
C PRO A 120 -12.05 13.36 -4.27
N ASP A 121 -11.88 12.54 -5.31
CA ASP A 121 -12.52 12.77 -6.59
C ASP A 121 -14.05 12.74 -6.47
N GLN A 122 -14.74 13.28 -7.47
CA GLN A 122 -16.20 13.42 -7.42
C GLN A 122 -16.90 12.07 -7.21
N GLY A 123 -17.68 11.98 -6.13
CA GLY A 123 -18.48 10.80 -5.79
C GLY A 123 -17.75 9.76 -4.93
N TRP A 124 -16.49 10.01 -4.59
CA TRP A 124 -15.75 9.25 -3.59
C TRP A 124 -15.92 9.87 -2.20
N ASP A 125 -15.98 9.01 -1.19
CA ASP A 125 -15.89 9.40 0.21
C ASP A 125 -14.44 9.77 0.57
N SER A 126 -14.27 10.61 1.59
CA SER A 126 -12.94 10.82 2.17
C SER A 126 -12.42 9.51 2.79
N PRO A 127 -11.10 9.24 2.72
CA PRO A 127 -10.52 8.09 3.38
C PRO A 127 -10.81 8.10 4.89
N ALA A 128 -11.07 6.93 5.47
CA ALA A 128 -11.25 6.75 6.90
C ALA A 128 -10.28 5.68 7.41
N TYR A 129 -9.45 5.99 8.40
CA TYR A 129 -8.38 5.10 8.85
C TYR A 129 -8.93 3.78 9.41
N SER A 130 -8.43 2.66 8.87
CA SER A 130 -8.94 1.31 9.16
C SER A 130 -7.93 0.40 9.85
N GLY A 131 -6.70 0.87 10.05
CA GLY A 131 -5.65 0.14 10.77
C GLY A 131 -4.41 -0.13 9.91
N TRP A 132 -3.53 -1.00 10.40
CA TRP A 132 -2.28 -1.34 9.72
C TRP A 132 -1.94 -2.83 9.86
N VAL A 133 -1.04 -3.31 8.99
CA VAL A 133 -0.55 -4.69 9.00
C VAL A 133 0.98 -4.71 9.09
N PRO A 134 1.57 -5.52 9.98
CA PRO A 134 3.02 -5.68 10.05
C PRO A 134 3.57 -6.34 8.78
N VAL A 135 4.79 -5.96 8.36
CA VAL A 135 5.49 -6.55 7.20
C VAL A 135 5.55 -8.07 7.25
N GLN A 136 5.66 -8.66 8.43
CA GLN A 136 5.66 -10.11 8.64
C GLN A 136 4.40 -10.79 8.11
N ARG A 137 3.25 -10.12 8.25
CA ARG A 137 1.96 -10.64 7.78
C ARG A 137 1.78 -10.43 6.28
N VAL A 138 2.25 -9.31 5.73
CA VAL A 138 2.27 -9.06 4.28
C VAL A 138 3.10 -10.12 3.54
N PHE A 139 4.23 -10.53 4.13
CA PHE A 139 5.11 -11.55 3.56
C PHE A 139 4.68 -12.99 3.89
N GLU A 140 3.53 -13.22 4.52
CA GLU A 140 3.08 -14.60 4.77
C GLU A 140 2.73 -15.28 3.44
N GLY A 141 3.46 -16.35 3.11
CA GLY A 141 3.28 -17.07 1.84
C GLY A 141 4.00 -16.48 0.63
N HIS A 142 4.76 -15.39 0.78
CA HIS A 142 5.54 -14.80 -0.31
C HIS A 142 6.47 -15.81 -0.98
N ARG A 143 6.79 -15.58 -2.25
CA ARG A 143 7.76 -16.39 -3.02
C ARG A 143 8.77 -15.50 -3.73
N PRO A 144 9.95 -16.03 -4.10
CA PRO A 144 10.83 -15.33 -5.04
C PRO A 144 10.07 -15.03 -6.33
N ARG A 145 10.24 -13.82 -6.87
CA ARG A 145 9.64 -13.44 -8.16
C ARG A 145 10.51 -14.02 -9.27
N GLU A 146 9.96 -14.96 -10.03
CA GLU A 146 10.58 -15.47 -11.26
C GLU A 146 10.08 -14.62 -12.43
N TRP A 147 10.85 -13.60 -12.81
CA TRP A 147 10.55 -12.77 -13.97
C TRP A 147 10.57 -13.63 -15.24
N SER A 148 9.40 -13.87 -15.82
CA SER A 148 9.32 -14.36 -17.19
C SER A 148 9.64 -13.18 -18.12
N ALA A 149 10.33 -13.41 -19.23
CA ALA A 149 10.73 -12.35 -20.16
C ALA A 149 9.56 -11.65 -20.89
N GLU A 150 8.32 -11.87 -20.44
CA GLU A 150 7.08 -11.42 -21.06
C GLU A 150 6.37 -10.29 -20.28
N ASP A 151 6.82 -9.97 -19.05
CA ASP A 151 6.20 -8.97 -18.17
C ASP A 151 6.65 -7.50 -18.42
N ASP A 152 7.49 -7.23 -19.44
CA ASP A 152 8.01 -5.88 -19.78
C ASP A 152 7.15 -5.13 -20.81
N GLN A 153 5.88 -5.54 -20.99
CA GLN A 153 4.96 -4.91 -21.94
C GLN A 153 3.57 -4.74 -21.33
N ASP A 154 3.39 -3.73 -20.47
CA ASP A 154 2.15 -2.96 -20.40
C ASP A 154 2.45 -1.48 -20.17
#